data_AF-F9PKT2-F1
#
_entry.id   AF-F9PKT2-F1
#
_cell.length_a   1.000
_cell.length_b   1.000
_cell.length_c   1.000
_cell.angle_alpha   90.00
_cell.angle_beta   90.00
_cell.angle_gamma   90.00
#
_symmetry.space_group_name_H-M   'P 1'
#
loop_
_entity.id
_entity.type
_entity.pdbx_description
1 polymer ?
#
loop_
_entity_poly.entity_id
_entity_poly.type
_entity_poly.pdbx_seq_one_letter_code
_entity_poly.pdbx_strand_id
1 'polypeptide(L)'
;MATAVSPHSTTTPAGAGAAPPSTHTCLSDLRLGTSARVIALQEDTAEDPISQRLSNLGFVPGRTVTPLRRAPLGDPVVYRVADYELCLRRHEARMVHVEVLTEADVVEPLTGQRADTTDREEQRP
;
A
#
# COMPACT_ATOMS: atom_id res chain seq x y z
N MET A 1 43.18 -13.28 36.43
CA MET A 1 42.03 -13.88 35.71
C MET A 1 41.29 -12.76 35.01
N ALA A 2 41.37 -12.70 33.67
CA ALA A 2 40.81 -11.62 32.87
C ALA A 2 39.59 -12.16 32.09
N THR A 3 38.39 -11.73 32.45
CA THR A 3 37.17 -12.02 31.69
C THR A 3 37.00 -10.98 30.61
N ALA A 4 37.35 -11.35 29.38
CA ALA A 4 36.92 -10.66 28.17
C ALA A 4 35.47 -11.05 27.88
N VAL A 5 34.58 -10.06 27.71
CA VAL A 5 33.24 -10.28 27.17
C VAL A 5 33.04 -9.29 26.02
N SER A 6 32.84 -9.86 24.85
CA SER A 6 32.83 -9.23 23.53
C SER A 6 31.70 -8.21 23.35
N PRO A 7 31.89 -7.15 22.55
CA PRO A 7 30.80 -6.29 22.09
C PRO A 7 29.91 -7.06 21.12
N HIS A 8 28.60 -7.12 21.40
CA HIS A 8 27.63 -7.69 20.48
C HIS A 8 27.47 -6.79 19.24
N SER A 9 27.54 -7.45 18.10
CA SER A 9 27.60 -6.89 16.75
C SER A 9 26.44 -5.97 16.39
N THR A 10 26.77 -4.93 15.63
CA THR A 10 25.87 -4.18 14.78
C THR A 10 25.13 -5.11 13.81
N THR A 11 23.81 -5.17 13.87
CA THR A 11 23.02 -5.76 12.78
C THR A 11 22.70 -4.68 11.76
N THR A 12 23.54 -4.65 10.74
CA THR A 12 23.21 -4.16 9.40
C THR A 12 22.15 -5.06 8.79
N PRO A 13 20.98 -4.57 8.33
CA PRO A 13 20.27 -5.28 7.29
C PRO A 13 20.88 -4.88 5.94
N ALA A 14 21.85 -5.69 5.50
CA ALA A 14 22.29 -5.77 4.11
C ALA A 14 21.62 -7.01 3.49
N GLY A 15 21.12 -6.84 2.27
CA GLY A 15 20.38 -7.85 1.50
C GLY A 15 19.39 -7.11 0.61
N ALA A 16 19.81 -6.44 -0.47
CA ALA A 16 20.39 -7.02 -1.68
C ALA A 16 19.57 -8.24 -2.15
N GLY A 17 18.62 -7.95 -3.04
CA GLY A 17 17.83 -8.92 -3.79
C GLY A 17 17.34 -8.25 -5.07
N ALA A 18 18.27 -7.73 -5.87
CA ALA A 18 18.00 -7.45 -7.28
C ALA A 18 17.85 -8.81 -7.97
N ALA A 19 16.62 -9.32 -8.01
CA ALA A 19 16.21 -10.39 -8.91
C ALA A 19 15.86 -9.76 -10.28
N PRO A 20 16.20 -10.42 -11.40
CA PRO A 20 15.80 -9.97 -12.73
C PRO A 20 14.27 -9.92 -12.87
N PRO A 21 13.74 -9.16 -13.85
CA PRO A 21 12.36 -8.68 -13.86
C PRO A 21 11.39 -9.81 -14.23
N SER A 22 10.79 -10.44 -13.23
CA SER A 22 9.41 -10.88 -13.37
C SER A 22 8.56 -9.62 -13.24
N THR A 23 7.67 -9.38 -14.18
CA THR A 23 6.98 -8.12 -14.52
C THR A 23 6.11 -7.50 -13.40
N HIS A 24 6.24 -7.96 -12.15
CA HIS A 24 5.41 -7.62 -11.01
C HIS A 24 6.27 -6.91 -9.95
N THR A 25 5.89 -5.68 -9.58
CA THR A 25 6.58 -4.90 -8.55
C THR A 25 5.77 -4.96 -7.26
N CYS A 26 6.42 -5.12 -6.11
CA CYS A 26 5.73 -5.06 -4.83
C CYS A 26 5.32 -3.62 -4.49
N LEU A 27 4.16 -3.44 -3.87
CA LEU A 27 3.65 -2.12 -3.44
C LEU A 27 4.64 -1.39 -2.50
N SER A 28 5.45 -2.13 -1.74
CA SER A 28 6.50 -1.58 -0.87
C SER A 28 7.66 -0.91 -1.60
N ASP A 29 8.02 -1.43 -2.78
CA ASP A 29 9.18 -0.96 -3.56
C ASP A 29 8.80 0.15 -4.55
N LEU A 30 7.51 0.40 -4.71
CA LEU A 30 6.96 1.48 -5.53
C LEU A 30 7.43 2.85 -5.01
N ARG A 31 7.83 3.74 -5.94
CA ARG A 31 8.21 5.12 -5.61
C ARG A 31 6.98 5.91 -5.19
N LEU A 32 7.16 6.79 -4.21
CA LEU A 32 6.12 7.73 -3.77
C LEU A 32 5.66 8.58 -4.95
N GLY A 33 4.35 8.71 -5.12
CA GLY A 33 3.72 9.42 -6.23
C GLY A 33 3.56 8.61 -7.52
N THR A 34 4.11 7.39 -7.61
CA THR A 34 3.90 6.54 -8.79
C THR A 34 2.60 5.76 -8.66
N SER A 35 1.68 5.93 -9.62
CA SER A 35 0.46 5.13 -9.66
C SER A 35 0.76 3.72 -10.15
N ALA A 36 0.13 2.74 -9.50
CA ALA A 36 0.22 1.34 -9.89
C ALA A 36 -1.15 0.67 -9.77
N ARG A 37 -1.36 -0.41 -10.51
CA ARG A 37 -2.57 -1.23 -10.46
C ARG A 37 -2.27 -2.52 -9.71
N VAL A 38 -3.10 -2.87 -8.74
CA VAL A 38 -3.02 -4.16 -8.05
C VAL A 38 -3.32 -5.27 -9.06
N ILE A 39 -2.45 -6.27 -9.14
CA ILE A 39 -2.60 -7.41 -10.05
C ILE A 39 -2.91 -8.71 -9.30
N ALA A 40 -2.30 -8.91 -8.14
CA ALA A 40 -2.45 -10.11 -7.33
C ALA A 40 -1.93 -9.87 -5.92
N LEU A 41 -2.31 -10.73 -4.99
CA LEU A 41 -1.68 -10.85 -3.68
C LEU A 41 -0.83 -12.12 -3.64
N GLN A 42 0.34 -12.08 -3.03
CA GLN A 42 1.32 -13.18 -2.97
C GLN A 42 0.75 -14.43 -2.28
N GLU A 43 -0.14 -14.22 -1.32
CA GLU A 43 -0.80 -15.24 -0.48
C GLU A 43 -2.31 -15.25 -0.77
N ASP A 44 -2.69 -15.44 -2.04
CA ASP A 44 -4.08 -15.55 -2.50
C ASP A 44 -4.65 -16.96 -2.21
N THR A 45 -4.32 -17.55 -1.06
CA THR A 45 -5.01 -18.74 -0.57
C THR A 45 -6.14 -18.24 0.34
N ALA A 46 -7.35 -18.77 0.16
CA ALA A 46 -8.54 -18.36 0.92
C ALA A 46 -8.42 -18.53 2.46
N GLU A 47 -7.32 -19.12 2.93
CA GLU A 47 -7.01 -19.35 4.35
C GLU A 47 -6.19 -18.21 4.98
N ASP A 48 -5.70 -17.23 4.21
CA ASP A 48 -4.86 -16.15 4.72
C ASP A 48 -5.69 -14.95 5.24
N PRO A 49 -5.69 -14.68 6.56
CA PRO A 49 -6.52 -13.63 7.17
C PRO A 49 -6.10 -12.22 6.73
N ILE A 50 -4.87 -12.04 6.27
CA ILE A 50 -4.35 -10.75 5.82
C ILE A 50 -4.85 -10.43 4.41
N SER A 51 -4.76 -11.38 3.47
CA SER A 51 -5.29 -11.23 2.11
C SER A 51 -6.78 -10.92 2.11
N GLN A 52 -7.56 -11.62 2.95
CA GLN A 52 -8.98 -11.34 3.11
C GLN A 52 -9.24 -9.92 3.64
N ARG A 53 -8.46 -9.46 4.62
CA ARG A 53 -8.55 -8.10 5.14
C ARG A 53 -8.20 -7.06 4.08
N LEU A 54 -7.13 -7.27 3.32
CA LEU A 54 -6.70 -6.38 2.24
C LEU A 54 -7.77 -6.27 1.16
N SER A 55 -8.36 -7.39 0.74
CA SER A 55 -9.49 -7.42 -0.18
C SER A 55 -10.70 -6.66 0.36
N ASN A 56 -11.06 -6.87 1.64
CA ASN A 56 -12.14 -6.13 2.30
C ASN A 56 -11.86 -4.62 2.42
N LEU A 57 -10.58 -4.24 2.51
CA LEU A 57 -10.12 -2.86 2.51
C LEU A 57 -10.03 -2.23 1.11
N GLY A 58 -10.30 -3.00 0.04
CA GLY A 58 -10.32 -2.54 -1.34
C GLY A 58 -8.99 -2.68 -2.10
N PHE A 59 -8.01 -3.39 -1.54
CA PHE A 59 -6.80 -3.83 -2.27
C PHE A 59 -7.11 -5.05 -3.13
N VAL A 60 -8.04 -4.88 -4.07
CA VAL A 60 -8.46 -5.93 -5.00
C VAL A 60 -7.73 -5.80 -6.34
N PRO A 61 -7.46 -6.91 -7.05
CA PRO A 61 -6.93 -6.88 -8.41
C PRO A 61 -7.76 -5.97 -9.33
N GLY A 62 -7.07 -5.14 -10.13
CA GLY A 62 -7.67 -4.13 -10.99
C GLY A 62 -7.81 -2.76 -10.35
N ARG A 63 -7.59 -2.60 -9.04
CA ARG A 63 -7.67 -1.29 -8.38
C ARG A 63 -6.36 -0.51 -8.49
N THR A 64 -6.49 0.79 -8.76
CA THR A 64 -5.36 1.73 -8.79
C THR A 64 -5.02 2.18 -7.38
N VAL A 65 -3.73 2.13 -7.07
CA VAL A 65 -3.14 2.47 -5.78
C VAL A 65 -1.95 3.38 -5.99
N THR A 66 -1.82 4.40 -5.15
CA THR A 66 -0.71 5.37 -5.23
C THR A 66 -0.10 5.57 -3.85
N PRO A 67 1.21 5.34 -3.67
CA PRO A 67 1.89 5.58 -2.40
C PRO A 67 2.07 7.09 -2.21
N LEU A 68 1.51 7.63 -1.13
CA LEU A 68 1.55 9.07 -0.85
C LEU A 68 2.76 9.44 0.00
N ARG A 69 2.90 8.79 1.17
CA ARG A 69 3.91 9.14 2.17
C ARG A 69 4.33 7.92 2.98
N ARG A 70 5.58 7.89 3.42
CA ARG A 70 6.08 6.89 4.38
C ARG A 70 6.20 7.55 5.76
N ALA A 71 5.98 6.78 6.82
CA ALA A 71 6.30 7.23 8.16
C ALA A 71 7.80 7.61 8.26
N PRO A 72 8.17 8.54 9.16
CA PRO A 72 9.56 8.98 9.33
C PRO A 72 10.51 7.83 9.71
N LEU A 73 9.99 6.77 10.33
CA LEU A 73 10.73 5.55 10.69
C LEU A 73 10.66 4.45 9.60
N GLY A 74 10.02 4.71 8.46
CA GLY A 74 9.93 3.79 7.32
C GLY A 74 8.73 2.83 7.32
N ASP A 75 8.00 2.69 8.42
CA ASP A 75 6.75 1.92 8.55
C ASP A 75 5.79 2.62 9.53
N PRO A 76 4.47 2.70 9.26
CA PRO A 76 3.73 2.25 8.06
C PRO A 76 3.81 3.24 6.87
N VAL A 77 3.29 2.84 5.71
CA VAL A 77 3.22 3.66 4.48
C VAL A 77 1.77 3.97 4.15
N VAL A 78 1.48 5.21 3.76
CA VAL A 78 0.14 5.65 3.36
C VAL A 78 -0.02 5.50 1.87
N TYR A 79 -1.05 4.76 1.49
CA TYR A 79 -1.45 4.50 0.11
C TYR A 79 -2.84 5.06 -0.14
N ARG A 80 -3.00 5.78 -1.24
CA ARG A 80 -4.30 6.17 -1.77
C ARG A 80 -4.85 5.01 -2.58
N VAL A 81 -5.97 4.47 -2.14
CA VAL A 81 -6.75 3.46 -2.87
C VAL A 81 -8.02 4.18 -3.31
N ALA A 82 -8.17 4.40 -4.62
CA ALA A 82 -9.30 5.17 -5.14
C ALA A 82 -9.44 6.58 -4.52
N ASP A 83 -10.51 6.78 -3.75
CA ASP A 83 -10.94 8.05 -3.17
C ASP A 83 -10.58 8.16 -1.67
N TYR A 84 -9.88 7.18 -1.12
CA TYR A 84 -9.50 7.16 0.29
C TYR A 84 -8.04 6.76 0.50
N GLU A 85 -7.52 7.09 1.69
CA GLU A 85 -6.15 6.81 2.09
C GLU A 85 -6.11 5.74 3.17
N LEU A 86 -5.27 4.73 2.99
CA LEU A 86 -5.03 3.68 3.98
C LEU A 86 -3.56 3.60 4.34
N CYS A 87 -3.30 3.41 5.64
CA CYS A 87 -1.99 3.09 6.13
C CYS A 87 -1.80 1.58 6.07
N LEU A 88 -0.86 1.12 5.24
CA LEU A 88 -0.47 -0.28 5.17
C LEU A 88 0.91 -0.47 5.79
N ARG A 89 1.08 -1.57 6.52
CA ARG A 89 2.39 -1.98 7.01
C ARG A 89 3.27 -2.43 5.85
N ARG A 90 4.58 -2.32 6.00
CA ARG A 90 5.56 -2.80 5.00
C ARG A 90 5.44 -4.30 4.74
N HIS A 91 5.02 -5.10 5.72
CA HIS A 91 4.80 -6.53 5.50
C HIS A 91 3.58 -6.79 4.61
N GLU A 92 2.47 -6.10 4.86
CA GLU A 92 1.25 -6.15 4.02
C GLU A 92 1.54 -5.67 2.60
N ALA A 93 2.23 -4.53 2.46
CA ALA A 93 2.60 -3.97 1.17
C ALA A 93 3.63 -4.81 0.40
N ARG A 94 4.31 -5.77 1.03
CA ARG A 94 5.19 -6.72 0.31
C ARG A 94 4.39 -7.86 -0.31
N MET A 95 3.21 -8.15 0.23
CA MET A 95 2.33 -9.19 -0.29
C MET A 95 1.50 -8.70 -1.48
N VAL A 96 1.31 -7.39 -1.62
CA VAL A 96 0.55 -6.81 -2.75
C VAL A 96 1.47 -6.64 -3.96
N HIS A 97 1.17 -7.38 -5.02
CA HIS A 97 1.80 -7.23 -6.33
C HIS A 97 1.06 -6.18 -7.15
N VAL A 98 1.83 -5.27 -7.73
CA VAL A 98 1.32 -4.17 -8.55
C VAL A 98 2.08 -4.03 -9.86
N GLU A 99 1.38 -3.49 -10.85
CA GLU A 99 1.91 -3.10 -12.15
C GLU A 99 1.93 -1.58 -12.25
N VAL A 100 3.08 -0.99 -12.58
CA VAL A 100 3.21 0.47 -12.68
C VAL A 100 2.39 0.99 -13.85
N LEU A 101 1.52 1.97 -13.58
CA LEU A 101 0.78 2.68 -14.62
C LEU A 101 1.59 3.91 -15.02
N THR A 102 1.98 3.99 -16.29
CA THR A 102 2.55 5.22 -16.88
C THR A 102 1.45 6.28 -17.01
N GLU A 103 1.82 7.57 -16.93
CA GLU A 103 0.92 8.76 -16.83
C GLU A 103 -0.30 8.82 -17.78
N ALA A 104 -0.36 7.98 -18.82
CA ALA A 104 -1.51 7.88 -19.70
C ALA A 104 -2.81 7.37 -19.03
N ASP A 105 -2.73 6.65 -17.91
CA ASP A 105 -3.89 6.00 -17.26
C ASP A 105 -4.49 6.78 -16.08
N VAL A 106 -3.82 7.84 -15.59
CA VAL A 106 -4.34 8.71 -14.51
C VAL A 106 -5.29 9.76 -15.09
N VAL A 107 -6.36 9.31 -15.75
CA VAL A 107 -7.51 10.17 -15.99
C VAL A 107 -8.21 10.33 -14.65
N GLU A 108 -7.94 11.45 -13.97
CA GLU A 108 -8.78 11.98 -12.89
C GLU A 108 -10.26 11.88 -13.33
N PRO A 109 -11.11 11.09 -12.67
CA PRO A 109 -12.51 11.41 -12.71
C PRO A 109 -12.65 12.69 -11.89
N LEU A 110 -12.78 13.80 -12.59
CA LEU A 110 -13.31 15.06 -12.08
C LEU A 110 -14.57 14.74 -11.25
N THR A 111 -14.44 14.58 -9.92
CA THR A 111 -15.59 14.53 -9.01
C THR A 111 -15.24 15.24 -7.72
N GLY A 112 -14.87 16.51 -7.87
CA GLY A 112 -15.46 17.49 -6.98
C GLY A 112 -16.96 17.56 -7.28
N GLN A 113 -17.80 16.89 -6.49
CA GLN A 113 -19.17 17.32 -6.15
C GLN A 113 -19.92 16.21 -5.41
N ARG A 114 -20.09 16.41 -4.09
CA ARG A 114 -21.36 16.38 -3.34
C ARG A 114 -21.06 16.20 -1.85
N ALA A 115 -20.66 17.29 -1.22
CA ALA A 115 -21.11 17.55 0.14
C ALA A 115 -22.21 18.61 0.02
N ASP A 116 -23.37 18.18 -0.48
CA ASP A 116 -24.60 18.93 -0.29
C ASP A 116 -24.91 18.85 1.20
N THR A 117 -24.82 20.00 1.84
CA THR A 117 -25.10 20.22 3.25
C THR A 117 -26.53 19.80 3.57
N THR A 118 -26.67 18.95 4.58
CA THR A 118 -27.92 18.69 5.30
C THR A 118 -28.69 19.97 5.61
N ASP A 119 -29.98 20.04 5.24
CA ASP A 119 -31.01 20.58 6.14
C ASP A 119 -32.41 20.00 5.84
N ARG A 120 -32.75 18.96 6.61
CA ARG A 120 -34.02 18.80 7.34
C ARG A 120 -35.33 19.14 6.61
N GLU A 121 -35.88 18.15 5.88
CA GLU A 121 -37.33 17.98 5.78
C GLU A 121 -37.88 17.59 7.16
N GLU A 122 -38.44 18.55 7.91
CA GLU A 122 -39.34 18.25 9.02
C GLU A 122 -40.67 19.00 8.85
N GLN A 123 -41.59 18.27 8.21
CA GLN A 123 -42.99 18.10 8.58
C GLN A 123 -43.94 19.32 8.59
N ARG A 124 -44.78 19.32 7.56
CA ARG A 124 -46.15 19.86 7.53
C ARG A 124 -46.97 19.35 8.73
N PRO A 125 -47.84 20.21 9.27
CA PRO A 125 -49.26 19.85 9.41
C PRO A 125 -50.16 20.63 8.46
#